data_AF-A0A920A400-F1
#
_entry.id   AF-A0A920A400-F1
#
_cell.length_a   1.000
_cell.length_b   1.000
_cell.length_c   1.000
_cell.angle_alpha   90.00
_cell.angle_beta   90.00
_cell.angle_gamma   90.00
#
_symmetry.space_group_name_H-M   'P 1'
#
loop_
_entity.id
_entity.type
_entity.pdbx_description
1 polymer ?
#
loop_
_entity_poly.entity_id
_entity_poly.type
_entity_poly.pdbx_seq_one_letter_code
_entity_poly.pdbx_strand_id
1 'polypeptide(L)'
;MNSIKLETTVFPFILRGIALQGIDSAESPITYKKYLWDKIASEWQIGYSKSSIKIIKLNELAPEIDKILNGNQQGRVVVKHGE
;
A
#
# COMPACT_ATOMS: atom_id res chain seq x y z
N MET A 1 -21.07 0.07 5.66
CA MET A 1 -19.61 0.33 5.72
C MET A 1 -19.32 1.07 7.00
N ASN A 2 -18.71 0.43 7.99
CA ASN A 2 -18.17 1.15 9.14
C ASN A 2 -16.83 1.75 8.71
N SER A 3 -16.85 3.01 8.28
CA SER A 3 -15.62 3.76 8.05
C SER A 3 -14.89 3.96 9.38
N ILE A 4 -13.56 3.98 9.33
CA ILE A 4 -12.76 4.39 10.49
C ILE A 4 -13.09 5.86 10.81
N LYS A 5 -13.37 6.15 12.08
CA LYS A 5 -13.60 7.52 12.55
C LYS A 5 -12.25 8.26 12.61
N LEU A 6 -12.17 9.41 11.96
CA LEU A 6 -11.03 10.31 12.07
C LEU A 6 -11.36 11.41 13.09
N GLU A 7 -10.69 11.39 14.24
CA GLU A 7 -10.81 12.46 15.24
C GLU A 7 -9.86 13.61 14.89
N THR A 8 -10.42 14.74 14.47
CA THR A 8 -9.64 15.92 14.03
C THR A 8 -10.43 17.22 14.24
N THR A 9 -9.82 18.38 13.96
CA THR A 9 -10.44 19.71 14.02
C THR A 9 -10.13 20.51 12.75
N VAL A 10 -10.86 21.61 12.50
CA VAL A 10 -10.63 22.48 11.34
C VAL A 10 -9.37 23.37 11.46
N PHE A 11 -8.83 23.55 12.68
CA PHE A 11 -7.77 24.52 12.96
C PHE A 11 -6.45 24.29 12.21
N PRO A 12 -5.92 23.06 12.05
CA PRO A 12 -4.70 22.83 11.27
C PRO A 12 -4.81 23.27 9.80
N PHE A 13 -6.02 23.15 9.23
CA PHE A 13 -6.30 23.48 7.84
C PHE A 13 -6.39 25.00 7.64
N ILE A 14 -7.18 25.68 8.48
CA ILE A 14 -7.43 27.13 8.32
C ILE A 14 -6.29 28.01 8.86
N LEU A 15 -5.57 27.58 9.90
CA LEU A 15 -4.52 28.39 10.52
C LEU A 15 -3.13 28.11 9.95
N ARG A 16 -2.89 26.90 9.42
CA ARG A 16 -1.57 26.48 8.92
C ARG A 16 -1.57 26.02 7.47
N GLY A 17 -2.71 26.04 6.80
CA GLY A 17 -2.81 25.66 5.38
C GLY A 17 -2.46 24.19 5.11
N ILE A 18 -2.56 23.31 6.11
CA ILE A 18 -2.32 21.87 5.92
C ILE A 18 -3.47 21.27 5.11
N ALA A 19 -3.19 20.27 4.28
CA ALA A 19 -4.19 19.57 3.48
C ALA A 19 -4.34 18.10 3.90
N LEU A 20 -5.57 17.57 3.82
CA LEU A 20 -5.87 16.14 3.92
C LEU A 20 -6.16 15.62 2.51
N GLN A 21 -5.26 14.81 1.96
CA GLN A 21 -5.35 14.29 0.60
C GLN A 21 -5.86 12.86 0.60
N GLY A 22 -7.02 12.61 -0.02
CA GLY A 22 -7.54 11.27 -0.25
C GLY A 22 -6.84 10.61 -1.43
N ILE A 23 -6.24 9.43 -1.22
CA ILE A 23 -5.56 8.67 -2.27
C ILE A 23 -6.39 7.43 -2.59
N ASP A 24 -6.79 7.28 -3.84
CA ASP A 24 -7.45 6.07 -4.35
C ASP A 24 -6.64 5.47 -5.51
N SER A 25 -6.33 4.17 -5.38
CA SER A 25 -5.56 3.42 -6.36
C SER A 25 -6.42 2.58 -7.30
N ALA A 26 -7.65 2.24 -6.90
CA ALA A 26 -8.51 1.32 -7.63
C ALA A 26 -9.00 1.95 -8.95
N GLU A 27 -9.65 3.11 -8.86
CA GLU A 27 -10.33 3.77 -9.99
C GLU A 27 -9.45 4.80 -10.72
N SER A 28 -8.17 4.91 -10.35
CA SER A 28 -7.23 5.82 -11.01
C SER A 28 -7.12 5.55 -12.54
N PRO A 29 -7.00 6.58 -13.40
CA PRO A 29 -6.84 6.39 -14.84
C PRO A 29 -5.60 5.55 -15.19
N ILE A 30 -5.71 4.65 -16.17
CA ILE A 30 -4.60 3.77 -16.58
C ILE A 30 -3.36 4.55 -17.05
N THR A 31 -3.55 5.70 -17.68
CA THR A 31 -2.47 6.60 -18.12
C THR A 31 -1.67 7.12 -16.94
N TYR A 32 -2.36 7.48 -15.85
CA TYR A 32 -1.73 7.91 -14.61
C TYR A 32 -1.01 6.75 -13.90
N LYS A 33 -1.64 5.57 -13.82
CA LYS A 33 -0.98 4.37 -13.26
C LYS A 33 0.30 4.03 -14.02
N LYS A 34 0.27 4.09 -15.35
CA LYS A 34 1.45 3.83 -16.20
C LYS A 34 2.58 4.82 -15.90
N TYR A 35 2.27 6.12 -15.89
CA TYR A 35 3.24 7.16 -15.55
C TYR A 35 3.90 6.90 -14.17
N LEU A 36 3.10 6.53 -13.17
CA LEU A 36 3.62 6.20 -11.84
C LEU A 36 4.52 4.96 -11.86
N TRP A 37 4.12 3.90 -12.55
CA TRP A 37 4.93 2.68 -12.68
C TRP A 37 6.26 2.93 -13.39
N ASP A 38 6.27 3.75 -14.44
CA ASP A 38 7.50 4.12 -15.15
C ASP A 38 8.47 4.86 -14.20
N LYS A 39 7.96 5.74 -13.32
CA LYS A 39 8.76 6.41 -12.29
C LYS A 39 9.27 5.44 -11.23
N ILE A 40 8.42 4.55 -10.71
CA ILE A 40 8.80 3.52 -9.71
C ILE A 40 9.89 2.60 -10.26
N ALA A 41 9.84 2.25 -11.54
CA ALA A 41 10.84 1.41 -12.19
C ALA A 41 12.18 2.14 -12.47
N SER A 42 12.24 3.46 -12.30
CA SER A 42 13.39 4.29 -12.65
C SER A 42 13.77 5.27 -11.53
N GLU A 43 13.37 6.54 -11.67
CA GLU A 43 13.76 7.65 -10.78
C GLU A 43 13.34 7.43 -9.32
N TRP A 44 12.25 6.72 -9.09
CA TRP A 44 11.72 6.40 -7.76
C TRP A 44 11.98 4.95 -7.35
N GLN A 45 12.97 4.29 -7.97
CA GLN A 45 13.35 2.96 -7.56
C GLN A 45 13.88 2.98 -6.12
N ILE A 46 13.08 2.49 -5.19
CA ILE A 46 13.49 2.31 -3.80
C ILE A 46 14.17 0.94 -3.70
N GLY A 47 15.41 0.90 -3.20
CA GLY A 47 16.10 -0.34 -2.92
C GLY A 47 15.34 -1.12 -1.84
N TYR A 48 14.70 -2.23 -2.21
CA TYR A 48 14.06 -3.11 -1.24
C TYR A 48 15.13 -3.95 -0.51
N SER A 49 15.08 -3.95 0.82
CA SER A 49 15.82 -4.96 1.56
C SER A 49 15.20 -6.33 1.26
N LYS A 50 16.04 -7.31 0.89
CA LYS A 50 15.58 -8.70 0.72
C LYS A 50 14.90 -9.25 1.98
N SER A 51 15.25 -8.72 3.16
CA SER A 51 14.63 -9.10 4.43
C SER A 51 13.18 -8.62 4.58
N SER A 52 12.72 -7.67 3.75
CA SER A 52 11.35 -7.15 3.76
C SER A 52 10.40 -7.90 2.82
N ILE A 53 10.89 -8.92 2.12
CA ILE A 53 10.12 -9.72 1.17
C ILE A 53 10.04 -11.16 1.67
N LYS A 54 8.81 -11.67 1.83
CA LYS A 54 8.54 -13.08 2.10
C LYS A 54 7.94 -13.71 0.84
N ILE A 55 8.62 -14.69 0.26
CA ILE A 55 8.09 -15.44 -0.88
C ILE A 55 7.35 -16.68 -0.35
N ILE A 56 6.13 -16.91 -0.82
CA ILE A 56 5.32 -18.07 -0.44
C ILE A 56 4.77 -18.79 -1.67
N LYS A 57 4.39 -20.06 -1.49
CA LYS A 57 3.56 -20.81 -2.44
C LYS A 57 2.09 -20.49 -2.23
N LEU A 58 1.26 -20.81 -3.23
CA LEU A 58 -0.18 -20.56 -3.17
C LEU A 58 -0.87 -21.28 -2.00
N ASN A 59 -0.43 -22.49 -1.64
CA ASN A 59 -0.99 -23.25 -0.52
C ASN A 59 -0.64 -22.68 0.87
N GLU A 60 0.27 -21.71 0.94
CA GLU A 60 0.65 -20.99 2.17
C GLU A 60 -0.10 -19.65 2.31
N LEU A 61 -1.00 -19.32 1.38
CA LEU A 61 -1.68 -18.02 1.34
C LEU A 61 -2.63 -17.80 2.52
N ALA A 62 -3.41 -18.82 2.91
CA ALA A 62 -4.40 -18.72 3.97
C ALA A 62 -3.85 -18.15 5.29
N PRO A 63 -2.77 -18.71 5.89
CA PRO A 63 -2.22 -18.15 7.12
C PRO A 63 -1.65 -16.73 6.96
N GLU A 64 -1.20 -16.34 5.76
CA GLU A 64 -0.74 -14.96 5.51
C GLU A 64 -1.90 -13.96 5.40
N ILE A 65 -3.08 -14.39 4.91
CA ILE A 65 -4.30 -13.58 4.92
C ILE A 65 -4.73 -13.31 6.37
N ASP A 66 -4.75 -14.33 7.23
CA ASP A 66 -5.07 -14.15 8.65
C ASP A 66 -4.08 -13.19 9.33
N LYS A 67 -2.80 -13.30 8.97
CA LYS A 67 -1.74 -12.44 9.52
C LYS A 67 -1.91 -10.97 9.12
N ILE A 68 -2.25 -10.66 7.87
CA ILE A 68 -2.44 -9.27 7.42
C ILE A 68 -3.70 -8.65 8.02
N LEU A 69 -4.80 -9.42 8.13
CA LEU A 69 -6.05 -8.94 8.75
C LEU A 69 -5.87 -8.60 10.23
N ASN A 70 -5.03 -9.35 10.94
CA ASN A 70 -4.66 -9.08 12.34
C ASN A 70 -3.58 -7.99 12.49
N GLY A 71 -3.14 -7.34 11.42
CA GLY A 71 -2.11 -6.29 11.46
C GLY A 71 -0.70 -6.78 11.79
N ASN A 72 -0.45 -8.10 11.72
CA ASN A 72 0.81 -8.72 12.13
C ASN A 72 1.79 -8.95 10.97
N GLN A 73 1.42 -8.56 9.74
CA GLN A 73 2.28 -8.71 8.57
C GLN A 73 3.26 -7.54 8.47
N GLN A 74 4.54 -7.85 8.27
CA GLN A 74 5.59 -6.87 8.00
C GLN A 74 6.12 -7.06 6.58
N GLY A 75 6.43 -5.95 5.91
CA GLY A 75 6.98 -5.97 4.57
C GLY A 75 5.95 -6.36 3.50
N ARG A 76 6.37 -7.20 2.54
CA ARG A 76 5.55 -7.66 1.42
C ARG A 76 5.64 -9.17 1.26
N VAL A 77 4.47 -9.81 1.14
CA VAL A 77 4.37 -11.21 0.76
C VAL A 77 4.18 -11.31 -0.74
N VAL A 78 5.04 -12.09 -1.41
CA VAL A 78 4.97 -12.36 -2.84
C VAL A 78 4.57 -13.82 -3.02
N VAL A 79 3.42 -14.05 -3.65
CA VAL A 79 2.97 -15.39 -4.00
C VAL A 79 3.65 -15.80 -5.29
N LYS A 80 4.43 -16.89 -5.26
CA LYS A 80 4.98 -17.49 -6.47
C LYS A 80 3.85 -18.17 -7.24
N HIS A 81 3.66 -17.76 -8.50
CA HIS A 81 2.70 -18.37 -9.42
C HIS A 81 3.47 -19.13 -10.51
N GLY A 82 3.12 -20.39 -10.77
CA GLY A 82 3.90 -21.32 -11.59
C GLY A 82 4.96 -22.09 -10.78
N GLU A 83 5.70 -23.00 -11.44
CA GLU A 83 6.78 -23.76 -10.80
C GLU A 83 7.93 -22.91 -10.28
#